data_AF-A0A3M1FFC8-F1
#
_entry.id   AF-A0A3M1FFC8-F1
#
_cell.length_a   1.000
_cell.length_b   1.000
_cell.length_c   1.000
_cell.angle_alpha   90.00
_cell.angle_beta   90.00
_cell.angle_gamma   90.00
#
_symmetry.space_group_name_H-M   'P 1'
#
loop_
_entity.id
_entity.type
_entity.pdbx_description
1 polymer ?
#
loop_
_entity_poly.entity_id
_entity_poly.type
_entity_poly.pdbx_seq_one_letter_code
_entity_poly.pdbx_strand_id
1 'polypeptide(L)'
;MREADRIGFTVLAWLALMAGTLLLAGCCAPAASTHYTTHAPEAPIPAVVPALPFPDNPDPALCGIPEPFGDDRPGLITNQMDGKEIQPIIYLYDSHLHKEITGQVFPNTRVKVLLRQSNPALDFYFVESMDLPEVQRGWVPAPFLILPDDL
;
A
#
# COMPACT_ATOMS: atom_id res chain seq x y z
N MET A 1 59.45 50.82 33.16
CA MET A 1 58.50 50.05 33.99
C MET A 1 57.14 50.11 33.30
N ARG A 2 56.66 48.94 32.84
CA ARG A 2 55.27 48.50 32.54
C ARG A 2 54.38 49.48 31.76
N GLU A 3 54.09 49.31 30.46
CA GLU A 3 53.56 48.16 29.73
C GLU A 3 52.10 47.82 30.10
N ALA A 4 51.26 47.86 29.06
CA ALA A 4 49.99 47.16 28.86
C ALA A 4 48.68 47.75 29.41
N ASP A 5 47.64 47.46 28.61
CA ASP A 5 46.21 47.47 28.91
C ASP A 5 45.44 48.78 28.75
N ARG A 6 45.10 49.09 27.49
CA ARG A 6 43.76 49.62 27.11
C ARG A 6 43.55 49.66 25.60
N ILE A 7 43.60 48.50 24.96
CA ILE A 7 43.09 48.31 23.59
C ILE A 7 42.33 46.99 23.58
N GLY A 8 41.01 47.02 23.50
CA GLY A 8 40.27 45.77 23.37
C GLY A 8 38.78 45.84 23.67
N PHE A 9 38.05 46.83 23.14
CA PHE A 9 36.57 46.75 23.13
C PHE A 9 35.97 47.52 21.95
N THR A 10 36.49 47.27 20.76
CA THR A 10 35.86 47.70 19.50
C THR A 10 36.43 46.81 18.42
N VAL A 11 35.60 46.38 17.45
CA VAL A 11 35.95 45.42 16.38
C VAL A 11 35.79 43.94 16.74
N LEU A 12 34.59 43.53 17.15
CA LEU A 12 34.17 42.11 17.08
C LEU A 12 32.64 41.97 16.92
N ALA A 13 32.03 42.86 16.12
CA ALA A 13 30.58 42.87 15.90
C ALA A 13 30.16 42.82 14.42
N TRP A 14 31.09 42.63 13.48
CA TRP A 14 30.80 42.70 12.04
C TRP A 14 31.49 41.58 11.25
N LEU A 15 31.25 40.32 11.61
CA LEU A 15 31.69 39.17 10.80
C LEU A 15 30.88 37.89 11.10
N ALA A 16 29.61 38.03 11.45
CA ALA A 16 28.68 36.91 11.64
C ALA A 16 27.41 37.07 10.78
N LEU A 17 27.55 37.66 9.60
CA LEU A 17 26.43 37.97 8.72
C LEU A 17 26.83 37.78 7.27
N MET A 18 27.26 36.57 6.86
CA MET A 18 27.51 36.18 5.44
C MET A 18 27.84 34.67 5.29
N ALA A 19 27.12 33.75 5.95
CA ALA A 19 27.35 32.31 5.76
C ALA A 19 26.10 31.45 6.02
N GLY A 20 24.93 31.90 5.55
CA GLY A 20 23.65 31.23 5.81
C GLY A 20 22.78 31.09 4.57
N THR A 21 23.37 30.73 3.42
CA THR A 21 22.61 30.48 2.18
C THR A 21 23.02 29.12 1.61
N LEU A 22 22.88 28.05 2.39
CA LEU A 22 23.03 26.69 1.91
C LEU A 22 21.65 26.04 1.69
N LEU A 23 21.33 25.89 0.40
CA LEU A 23 20.62 24.74 -0.17
C LEU A 23 19.22 24.41 0.38
N LEU A 24 18.22 25.16 -0.07
CA LEU A 24 16.85 24.66 -0.22
C LEU A 24 16.58 24.36 -1.70
N ALA A 25 17.37 23.46 -2.28
CA ALA A 25 16.96 22.74 -3.49
C ALA A 25 16.08 21.58 -3.02
N GLY A 26 14.83 21.90 -2.67
CA GLY A 26 13.82 20.89 -2.42
C GLY A 26 13.70 20.03 -3.66
N CYS A 27 14.17 18.79 -3.57
CA CYS A 27 13.93 17.76 -4.57
C CYS A 27 12.42 17.66 -4.77
N CYS A 28 11.89 18.33 -5.79
CA CYS A 28 10.67 17.89 -6.45
C CYS A 28 10.98 16.53 -7.07
N ALA A 29 10.96 15.48 -6.24
CA ALA A 29 10.86 14.13 -6.77
C ALA A 29 9.55 14.10 -7.57
N PRO A 30 9.58 13.79 -8.87
CA PRO A 30 8.35 13.61 -9.62
C PRO A 30 7.53 12.53 -8.92
N ALA A 31 6.27 12.83 -8.60
CA ALA A 31 5.32 11.81 -8.16
C ALA A 31 5.37 10.69 -9.21
N ALA A 32 5.76 9.48 -8.80
CA ALA A 32 5.79 8.35 -9.69
C ALA A 32 4.38 8.17 -10.25
N SER A 33 4.22 8.27 -11.57
CA SER A 33 2.97 7.92 -12.23
C SER A 33 2.72 6.45 -11.97
N THR A 34 1.78 6.13 -11.08
CA THR A 34 1.40 4.73 -10.83
C THR A 34 0.77 4.19 -12.11
N HIS A 35 1.51 3.34 -12.82
CA HIS A 35 0.99 2.63 -13.96
C HIS A 35 0.06 1.52 -13.46
N TYR A 36 -1.23 1.66 -13.76
CA TYR A 36 -2.22 0.62 -13.46
C TYR A 36 -2.10 -0.54 -14.43
N THR A 37 -2.33 -1.74 -13.91
CA THR A 37 -2.31 -2.95 -14.74
C THR A 37 -3.65 -3.10 -15.48
N THR A 38 -3.59 -3.27 -16.80
CA THR A 38 -4.76 -3.37 -17.69
C THR A 38 -4.93 -4.75 -18.32
N HIS A 39 -4.25 -5.78 -17.80
CA HIS A 39 -4.37 -7.16 -18.24
C HIS A 39 -4.32 -8.10 -17.04
N ALA A 40 -5.04 -9.22 -17.12
CA ALA A 40 -4.96 -10.26 -16.09
C ALA A 40 -3.71 -11.14 -16.32
N PRO A 41 -3.19 -11.80 -15.27
CA PRO A 41 -2.21 -12.86 -15.44
C PRO A 41 -2.78 -13.99 -16.31
N GLU A 42 -1.96 -14.52 -17.22
CA GLU A 42 -2.29 -15.67 -18.08
C GLU A 42 -1.77 -17.00 -17.52
N ALA A 43 -1.07 -16.96 -16.39
CA ALA A 43 -0.55 -18.16 -15.73
C ALA A 43 -1.70 -19.11 -15.36
N PRO A 44 -1.53 -20.43 -15.45
CA PRO A 44 -2.56 -21.36 -14.98
C PRO A 44 -2.87 -21.15 -13.50
N ILE A 45 -4.16 -21.17 -13.15
CA ILE A 45 -4.58 -21.18 -11.74
C ILE A 45 -3.99 -22.44 -11.07
N PRO A 46 -3.30 -22.32 -9.93
CA PRO A 46 -2.77 -23.47 -9.20
C PRO A 46 -3.87 -24.47 -8.82
N ALA A 47 -3.60 -25.77 -9.00
CA ALA A 47 -4.53 -26.83 -8.59
C ALA A 47 -4.68 -26.96 -7.06
N VAL A 48 -3.73 -26.43 -6.30
CA VAL A 48 -3.73 -26.37 -4.84
C VAL A 48 -3.60 -24.90 -4.45
N VAL A 49 -4.49 -24.44 -3.56
CA VAL A 49 -4.46 -23.06 -3.07
C VAL A 49 -3.14 -22.80 -2.32
N PRO A 50 -2.34 -21.80 -2.74
CA PRO A 50 -1.13 -21.44 -2.02
C PRO A 50 -1.45 -20.94 -0.60
N ALA A 51 -0.59 -21.28 0.35
CA ALA A 51 -0.68 -20.72 1.69
C ALA A 51 -0.50 -19.20 1.66
N LEU A 52 -1.26 -18.48 2.49
CA LEU A 52 -1.09 -17.04 2.65
C LEU A 52 0.27 -16.73 3.29
N PRO A 53 0.94 -15.63 2.91
CA PRO A 53 2.22 -15.24 3.49
C PRO A 53 2.07 -14.58 4.87
N PHE A 54 0.86 -14.58 5.44
CA PHE A 54 0.51 -14.02 6.74
C PHE A 54 -0.49 -14.94 7.45
N PRO A 55 -0.64 -14.81 8.79
CA PRO A 55 -1.61 -15.60 9.54
C PRO A 55 -3.04 -15.36 9.07
N ASP A 56 -3.82 -16.44 9.01
CA ASP A 56 -5.26 -16.40 8.72
C ASP A 56 -6.11 -16.35 10.01
N ASN A 57 -7.42 -16.29 9.87
CA ASN A 57 -8.37 -16.41 10.97
C ASN A 57 -8.30 -17.81 11.60
N PRO A 58 -8.04 -17.90 12.92
CA PRO A 58 -7.82 -19.18 13.58
C PRO A 58 -9.10 -20.01 13.72
N ASP A 59 -10.27 -19.36 13.81
CA ASP A 59 -11.58 -20.00 13.86
C ASP A 59 -12.50 -19.39 12.80
N PRO A 60 -12.77 -20.11 11.70
CA PRO A 60 -13.64 -19.60 10.66
C PRO A 60 -15.11 -19.42 11.08
N ALA A 61 -15.54 -20.03 12.19
CA ALA A 61 -16.89 -19.85 12.72
C ALA A 61 -17.10 -18.47 13.36
N LEU A 62 -16.02 -17.72 13.61
CA LEU A 62 -16.04 -16.39 14.19
C LEU A 62 -15.93 -15.26 13.15
N CYS A 63 -15.93 -15.60 11.85
CA CYS A 63 -15.91 -14.61 10.79
C CYS A 63 -17.21 -13.81 10.75
N GLY A 64 -17.10 -12.51 10.46
CA GLY A 64 -18.26 -11.62 10.33
C GLY A 64 -19.16 -11.96 9.16
N ILE A 65 -20.32 -11.33 9.09
CA ILE A 65 -21.19 -11.41 7.91
C ILE A 65 -20.70 -10.38 6.89
N PRO A 66 -20.58 -10.71 5.60
CA PRO A 66 -20.31 -9.73 4.55
C PRO A 66 -21.30 -8.55 4.56
N GLU A 67 -20.78 -7.33 4.60
CA GLU A 67 -21.53 -6.07 4.57
C GLU A 67 -21.17 -5.26 3.33
N PRO A 68 -22.11 -4.47 2.77
CA PRO A 68 -21.78 -3.50 1.72
C PRO A 68 -20.68 -2.53 2.18
N PHE A 69 -19.67 -2.29 1.32
CA PHE A 69 -18.59 -1.37 1.67
C PHE A 69 -19.06 0.10 1.71
N GLY A 70 -19.94 0.48 0.79
CA GLY A 70 -20.61 1.79 0.78
C GLY A 70 -19.83 2.94 0.13
N ASP A 71 -18.64 2.66 -0.43
CA ASP A 71 -17.84 3.61 -1.20
C ASP A 71 -17.70 3.14 -2.66
N ASP A 72 -17.80 4.09 -3.59
CA ASP A 72 -17.61 3.86 -5.03
C ASP A 72 -16.18 4.18 -5.51
N ARG A 73 -15.33 4.77 -4.66
CA ARG A 73 -13.92 5.02 -4.99
C ARG A 73 -13.17 3.69 -5.16
N PRO A 74 -12.24 3.61 -6.12
CA PRO A 74 -11.47 2.40 -6.37
C PRO A 74 -10.41 2.18 -5.30
N GLY A 75 -10.26 0.93 -4.86
CA GLY A 75 -9.06 0.46 -4.16
C GLY A 75 -7.98 0.02 -5.14
N LEU A 76 -6.82 -0.37 -4.60
CA LEU A 76 -5.68 -0.83 -5.39
C LEU A 76 -5.13 -2.15 -4.86
N ILE A 77 -4.93 -3.12 -5.74
CA ILE A 77 -4.26 -4.37 -5.38
C ILE A 77 -2.77 -4.12 -5.16
N THR A 78 -2.25 -4.60 -4.05
CA THR A 78 -0.83 -4.51 -3.71
C THR A 78 -0.23 -5.88 -3.47
N ASN A 79 1.07 -6.00 -3.74
CA ASN A 79 1.90 -7.12 -3.31
C ASN A 79 2.93 -6.71 -2.26
N GLN A 80 2.71 -5.60 -1.56
CA GLN A 80 3.64 -5.12 -0.55
C GLN A 80 3.05 -5.29 0.85
N MET A 81 3.86 -5.83 1.74
CA MET A 81 3.61 -5.88 3.18
C MET A 81 4.88 -5.46 3.90
N ASP A 82 4.76 -4.50 4.81
CA ASP A 82 5.90 -3.94 5.54
C ASP A 82 7.07 -3.52 4.63
N GLY A 83 6.74 -2.95 3.47
CA GLY A 83 7.70 -2.50 2.45
C GLY A 83 8.41 -3.63 1.68
N LYS A 84 7.96 -4.88 1.82
CA LYS A 84 8.51 -6.04 1.11
C LYS A 84 7.52 -6.58 0.11
N GLU A 85 8.02 -6.92 -1.06
CA GLU A 85 7.26 -7.67 -2.07
C GLU A 85 7.03 -9.11 -1.59
N ILE A 86 5.76 -9.54 -1.55
CA ILE A 86 5.38 -10.88 -1.05
C ILE A 86 5.14 -11.87 -2.18
N GLN A 87 4.47 -11.47 -3.27
CA GLN A 87 4.20 -12.34 -4.41
C GLN A 87 3.85 -11.55 -5.70
N PRO A 88 4.13 -12.10 -6.90
CA PRO A 88 3.93 -11.38 -8.16
C PRO A 88 2.48 -11.40 -8.67
N ILE A 89 1.68 -12.39 -8.25
CA ILE A 89 0.28 -12.56 -8.66
C ILE A 89 -0.55 -12.61 -7.38
N ILE A 90 -1.63 -11.81 -7.32
CA ILE A 90 -2.59 -11.86 -6.22
C ILE A 90 -3.78 -12.70 -6.67
N TYR A 91 -4.14 -13.68 -5.86
CA TYR A 91 -5.28 -14.56 -6.12
C TYR A 91 -6.55 -14.00 -5.48
N LEU A 92 -7.66 -14.14 -6.19
CA LEU A 92 -9.00 -13.84 -5.71
C LEU A 92 -9.70 -15.17 -5.40
N TYR A 93 -10.47 -15.19 -4.32
CA TYR A 93 -11.03 -16.42 -3.77
C TYR A 93 -12.55 -16.49 -3.81
N ASP A 94 -13.09 -17.70 -3.73
CA ASP A 94 -14.53 -17.98 -3.65
C ASP A 94 -15.18 -17.40 -2.38
N SER A 95 -14.44 -17.43 -1.28
CA SER A 95 -14.88 -17.04 0.05
C SER A 95 -13.70 -16.61 0.91
N HIS A 96 -13.97 -16.11 2.12
CA HIS A 96 -12.96 -15.91 3.17
C HIS A 96 -12.34 -17.22 3.67
N LEU A 97 -12.90 -18.38 3.31
CA LEU A 97 -12.30 -19.71 3.54
C LEU A 97 -11.33 -20.11 2.42
N HIS A 98 -11.16 -19.27 1.39
CA HIS A 98 -10.11 -19.37 0.39
C HIS A 98 -9.91 -20.80 -0.13
N LYS A 99 -11.02 -21.52 -0.35
CA LYS A 99 -11.03 -22.94 -0.74
C LYS A 99 -10.73 -23.10 -2.21
N GLU A 100 -11.12 -22.13 -3.02
CA GLU A 100 -10.93 -22.11 -4.45
C GLU A 100 -10.46 -20.72 -4.91
N ILE A 101 -9.57 -20.71 -5.90
CA ILE A 101 -9.15 -19.48 -6.59
C ILE A 101 -10.13 -19.23 -7.72
N THR A 102 -10.85 -18.12 -7.66
CA THR A 102 -11.84 -17.70 -8.68
C THR A 102 -11.26 -16.76 -9.72
N GLY A 103 -10.11 -16.16 -9.43
CA GLY A 103 -9.45 -15.22 -10.34
C GLY A 103 -8.04 -14.88 -9.89
N GLN A 104 -7.35 -14.13 -10.72
CA GLN A 104 -6.00 -13.66 -10.44
C GLN A 104 -5.79 -12.29 -11.05
N VAL A 105 -5.02 -11.45 -10.37
CA VAL A 105 -4.75 -10.07 -10.76
C VAL A 105 -3.28 -9.75 -10.47
N PHE A 106 -2.73 -8.80 -11.22
CA PHE A 106 -1.40 -8.26 -10.92
C PHE A 106 -1.50 -7.15 -9.86
N PRO A 107 -0.38 -6.84 -9.16
CA PRO A 107 -0.25 -5.60 -8.41
C PRO A 107 -0.58 -4.37 -9.26
N ASN A 108 -1.02 -3.29 -8.62
CA ASN A 108 -1.52 -2.07 -9.26
C ASN A 108 -2.78 -2.27 -10.12
N THR A 109 -3.49 -3.39 -9.98
CA THR A 109 -4.84 -3.53 -10.55
C THR A 109 -5.81 -2.72 -9.72
N ARG A 110 -6.57 -1.82 -10.36
CA ARG A 110 -7.64 -1.08 -9.70
C ARG A 110 -8.83 -2.00 -9.46
N VAL A 111 -9.48 -1.85 -8.31
CA VAL A 111 -10.64 -2.68 -7.97
C VAL A 111 -11.75 -1.84 -7.36
N LYS A 112 -12.99 -2.21 -7.65
CA LYS A 112 -14.15 -1.76 -6.88
C LYS A 112 -14.35 -2.70 -5.71
N VAL A 113 -14.44 -2.14 -4.50
CA VAL A 113 -14.75 -2.91 -3.28
C VAL A 113 -16.26 -2.98 -3.14
N LEU A 114 -16.82 -4.19 -3.20
CA LEU A 114 -18.27 -4.42 -3.17
C LEU A 114 -18.74 -4.76 -1.75
N LEU A 115 -18.03 -5.68 -1.08
CA LEU A 115 -18.34 -6.11 0.27
C LEU A 115 -17.08 -6.08 1.14
N ARG A 116 -17.27 -5.86 2.44
CA ARG A 116 -16.27 -6.07 3.48
C ARG A 116 -16.77 -7.14 4.43
N GLN A 117 -15.87 -7.98 4.90
CA GLN A 117 -16.11 -8.88 6.02
C GLN A 117 -15.05 -8.61 7.08
N SER A 118 -15.48 -8.02 8.20
CA SER A 118 -14.61 -7.81 9.35
C SER A 118 -14.50 -9.08 10.18
N ASN A 119 -13.28 -9.51 10.48
CA ASN A 119 -13.01 -10.74 11.20
C ASN A 119 -12.05 -10.49 12.39
N PRO A 120 -11.89 -11.45 13.32
CA PRO A 120 -11.06 -11.25 14.50
C PRO A 120 -9.56 -11.04 14.23
N ALA A 121 -9.02 -11.64 13.17
CA ALA A 121 -7.59 -11.60 12.87
C ALA A 121 -7.28 -11.03 11.47
N LEU A 122 -8.08 -11.39 10.46
CA LEU A 122 -7.83 -11.01 9.07
C LEU A 122 -9.14 -10.66 8.37
N ASP A 123 -9.30 -9.38 8.03
CA ASP A 123 -10.42 -8.89 7.24
C ASP A 123 -10.31 -9.34 5.78
N PHE A 124 -11.46 -9.49 5.14
CA PHE A 124 -11.56 -9.82 3.72
C PHE A 124 -12.47 -8.84 2.99
N TYR A 125 -12.19 -8.64 1.71
CA TYR A 125 -12.94 -7.75 0.84
C TYR A 125 -13.36 -8.49 -0.42
N PHE A 126 -14.64 -8.41 -0.78
CA PHE A 126 -15.09 -8.90 -2.08
C PHE A 126 -14.92 -7.79 -3.11
N VAL A 127 -14.09 -8.05 -4.11
CA VAL A 127 -13.66 -7.03 -5.08
C VAL A 127 -14.03 -7.41 -6.50
N GLU A 128 -14.11 -6.40 -7.35
CA GLU A 128 -14.26 -6.49 -8.79
C GLU A 128 -13.12 -5.74 -9.47
N SER A 129 -12.37 -6.40 -10.36
CA SER A 129 -11.31 -5.74 -11.12
C SER A 129 -11.88 -4.67 -12.05
N MET A 130 -11.20 -3.54 -12.12
CA MET A 130 -11.47 -2.47 -13.06
C MET A 130 -10.43 -2.49 -14.19
N ASP A 131 -10.82 -1.98 -15.36
CA ASP A 131 -9.91 -1.77 -16.50
C ASP A 131 -9.27 -3.02 -17.10
N LEU A 132 -9.70 -4.21 -16.68
CA LEU A 132 -9.35 -5.47 -17.33
C LEU A 132 -10.36 -5.79 -18.45
N PRO A 133 -9.93 -6.40 -19.58
CA PRO A 133 -10.84 -6.84 -20.63
C PRO A 133 -11.87 -7.87 -20.13
N GLU A 134 -11.44 -8.74 -19.22
CA GLU A 134 -12.28 -9.71 -18.53
C GLU A 134 -12.33 -9.35 -17.05
N VAL A 135 -13.54 -9.07 -16.56
CA VAL A 135 -13.77 -8.71 -15.16
C VAL A 135 -13.53 -9.92 -14.26
N GLN A 136 -12.57 -9.79 -13.36
CA GLN A 136 -12.26 -10.75 -12.30
C GLN A 136 -12.99 -10.34 -11.02
N ARG A 137 -13.52 -11.32 -10.28
CA ARG A 137 -14.19 -11.11 -8.99
C ARG A 137 -13.79 -12.17 -7.99
N GLY A 138 -13.74 -11.78 -6.72
CA GLY A 138 -13.51 -12.70 -5.61
C GLY A 138 -13.14 -11.97 -4.33
N TRP A 139 -12.97 -12.76 -3.28
CA TRP A 139 -12.48 -12.31 -1.99
C TRP A 139 -10.96 -12.10 -2.02
N VAL A 140 -10.50 -11.01 -1.44
CA VAL A 140 -9.08 -10.71 -1.25
C VAL A 140 -8.82 -10.39 0.22
N PRO A 141 -7.79 -10.98 0.85
CA PRO A 141 -7.36 -10.59 2.18
C PRO A 141 -6.95 -9.11 2.26
N ALA A 142 -7.24 -8.45 3.37
CA ALA A 142 -6.93 -7.04 3.59
C ALA A 142 -5.49 -6.63 3.25
N PRO A 143 -4.43 -7.41 3.57
CA PRO A 143 -3.06 -6.98 3.28
C PRO A 143 -2.69 -6.92 1.80
N PHE A 144 -3.51 -7.47 0.90
CA PHE A 144 -3.33 -7.34 -0.55
C PHE A 144 -4.15 -6.21 -1.16
N LEU A 145 -4.81 -5.39 -0.35
CA LEU A 145 -5.68 -4.30 -0.79
C LEU A 145 -5.31 -2.99 -0.08
N ILE A 146 -5.07 -1.96 -0.87
CA ILE A 146 -5.02 -0.57 -0.39
C ILE A 146 -6.41 0.02 -0.61
N LEU A 147 -7.06 0.43 0.47
CA LEU A 147 -8.40 1.02 0.41
C LEU A 147 -8.33 2.46 -0.13
N PRO A 148 -9.44 3.00 -0.65
CA PRO A 148 -9.47 4.35 -1.20
C PRO A 148 -9.03 5.47 -0.24
N ASP A 149 -9.17 5.27 1.07
CA ASP A 149 -8.75 6.24 2.10
C ASP A 149 -7.26 6.19 2.42
N ASP A 150 -6.56 5.14 1.95
CA ASP A 150 -5.15 4.88 2.20
C ASP A 150 -4.27 5.13 0.97
N LEU A 151 -4.86 5.61 -0.15
CA LEU A 151 -4.19 6.02 -1.38
C LEU A 151 -3.76 7.49 -1.34
#